data_AF-A0A168HJM1-F1
#
_entry.id   AF-A0A168HJM1-F1
#
_cell.length_a   1.000
_cell.length_b   1.000
_cell.length_c   1.000
_cell.angle_alpha   90.00
_cell.angle_beta   90.00
_cell.angle_gamma   90.00
#
_symmetry.space_group_name_H-M   'P 1'
#
loop_
_entity.id
_entity.type
_entity.pdbx_description
1 polymer ?
#
loop_
_entity_poly.entity_id
_entity_poly.type
_entity_poly.pdbx_seq_one_letter_code
_entity_poly.pdbx_strand_id
1 'polypeptide(L)'
;MKISHPDIDKKVCSKNYAEGAEDSGNPADYVRAPVSTKTAQCSGLKVAGKKKLSDFVEGVGLKDNENWPTGSYYDSSGGAKAKKSSLNSNANAVAKDLVALDRDEKIKVAGLLAKTIEGGEVVEIRAVSSTSVMVNACYDLLSEGLGVVPYACVGLGGNFVGVVDGHITPKLAYRLKAGLSYQLSPEISAFAGGFYHRVVGDGVYDDLPAQRLVDDTSPAGRTKDTAIANFSMAYVGGEFGVRFAF
;
A
#
# COMPACT_ATOMS: atom_id res chain seq x y z
N MET A 1 6.33 -0.16 -29.06
CA MET A 1 6.12 0.26 -27.65
C MET A 1 7.46 0.80 -27.12
N LYS A 2 7.55 2.02 -26.56
CA LYS A 2 8.83 2.53 -25.99
C LYS A 2 8.99 1.99 -24.57
N ILE A 3 10.00 1.16 -24.33
CA ILE A 3 10.27 0.62 -23.00
C ILE A 3 11.16 1.58 -22.22
N SER A 4 10.72 1.95 -21.02
CA SER A 4 11.41 2.88 -20.12
C SER A 4 12.74 2.33 -19.57
N HIS A 5 12.91 1.00 -19.60
CA HIS A 5 14.07 0.29 -19.07
C HIS A 5 14.63 -0.71 -20.10
N PRO A 6 15.45 -0.24 -21.06
CA PRO A 6 15.93 -1.07 -22.17
C PRO A 6 16.83 -2.24 -21.73
N ASP A 7 17.43 -2.19 -20.55
CA ASP A 7 18.25 -3.29 -20.04
C ASP A 7 17.41 -4.46 -19.53
N ILE A 8 16.28 -4.17 -18.87
CA ILE A 8 15.31 -5.19 -18.45
C ILE A 8 14.63 -5.82 -19.68
N ASP A 9 14.28 -5.00 -20.68
CA ASP A 9 13.70 -5.46 -21.95
C ASP A 9 14.53 -6.56 -22.61
N LYS A 10 15.86 -6.42 -22.58
CA LYS A 10 16.80 -7.40 -23.17
C LYS A 10 16.96 -8.68 -22.34
N LYS A 11 16.45 -8.74 -21.11
CA LYS A 11 16.66 -9.87 -20.17
C LYS A 11 15.47 -10.82 -20.06
N VAL A 12 14.27 -10.37 -20.42
CA VAL A 12 13.01 -11.12 -20.31
C VAL A 12 12.55 -11.58 -21.69
N CYS A 13 12.16 -12.85 -21.83
CA CYS A 13 11.79 -13.45 -23.12
C CYS A 13 12.87 -13.25 -24.19
N SER A 14 14.13 -13.37 -23.80
CA SER A 14 15.27 -13.19 -24.71
C SER A 14 16.21 -14.40 -24.72
N LYS A 15 15.88 -15.49 -24.02
CA LYS A 15 16.77 -16.65 -23.82
C LYS A 15 16.36 -17.84 -24.70
N ASN A 16 16.99 -18.99 -24.47
CA ASN A 16 16.86 -20.21 -25.28
C ASN A 16 16.48 -21.48 -24.48
N TYR A 17 16.10 -21.35 -23.20
CA TYR A 17 15.82 -22.52 -22.36
C TYR A 17 14.40 -23.08 -22.53
N ALA A 18 13.50 -22.35 -23.18
CA ALA A 18 12.12 -22.76 -23.39
C ALA A 18 11.85 -23.12 -24.86
N GLU A 19 12.90 -23.46 -25.63
CA GLU A 19 12.75 -24.04 -26.97
C GLU A 19 11.88 -25.31 -26.86
N GLY A 20 10.93 -25.50 -27.78
CA GLY A 20 10.10 -26.69 -27.78
C GLY A 20 10.97 -27.94 -27.96
N ALA A 21 10.71 -29.01 -27.22
CA ALA A 21 11.55 -30.22 -27.25
C ALA A 21 11.69 -30.83 -28.67
N GLU A 22 10.72 -30.59 -29.55
CA GLU A 22 10.68 -31.05 -30.94
C GLU A 22 10.87 -29.90 -31.95
N ASP A 23 11.27 -28.71 -31.48
CA ASP A 23 11.50 -27.54 -32.33
C ASP A 23 12.83 -27.69 -33.08
N SER A 24 12.79 -28.19 -34.32
CA SER A 24 13.96 -28.24 -35.21
C SER A 24 14.11 -26.97 -36.05
N GLY A 25 13.25 -25.97 -35.83
CA GLY A 25 13.15 -24.77 -36.66
C GLY A 25 14.25 -23.75 -36.41
N ASN A 26 15.05 -23.91 -35.35
CA ASN A 26 16.02 -22.91 -34.89
C ASN A 26 15.39 -21.51 -34.76
N PRO A 27 14.43 -21.31 -33.83
CA PRO A 27 13.66 -20.08 -33.78
C PRO A 27 14.52 -18.82 -33.62
N ALA A 28 14.29 -17.83 -34.48
CA ALA A 28 15.04 -16.58 -34.52
C ALA A 28 14.16 -15.35 -34.30
N ASP A 29 12.83 -15.52 -34.34
CA ASP A 29 11.86 -14.43 -34.21
C ASP A 29 10.56 -14.88 -33.54
N TYR A 30 9.81 -13.89 -33.06
CA TYR A 30 8.49 -14.08 -32.48
C TYR A 30 7.37 -13.88 -33.52
N VAL A 31 6.37 -14.75 -33.48
CA VAL A 31 5.19 -14.68 -34.34
C VAL A 31 3.97 -15.25 -33.64
N ARG A 32 2.79 -14.76 -34.01
CA ARG A 32 1.48 -15.22 -33.51
C ARG A 32 1.20 -16.70 -33.82
N ALA A 33 1.52 -17.15 -35.02
CA ALA A 33 1.37 -18.54 -35.45
C ALA A 33 2.74 -19.10 -35.86
N PRO A 34 3.36 -19.99 -35.04
CA PRO A 34 4.69 -20.53 -35.30
C PRO A 34 4.81 -21.19 -36.67
N VAL A 35 5.84 -20.81 -37.41
CA VAL A 35 6.18 -21.36 -38.73
C VAL A 35 7.69 -21.35 -38.91
N SER A 36 8.24 -22.44 -39.46
CA SER A 36 9.67 -22.53 -39.81
C SER A 36 10.58 -22.10 -38.63
N THR A 37 11.31 -20.99 -38.78
CA THR A 37 12.28 -20.44 -37.83
C THR A 37 11.67 -19.41 -36.87
N LYS A 38 10.36 -19.48 -36.60
CA LYS A 38 9.66 -18.52 -35.73
C LYS A 38 8.80 -19.23 -34.69
N THR A 39 8.71 -18.62 -33.51
CA THR A 39 8.04 -19.21 -32.34
C THR A 39 7.09 -18.21 -31.68
N ALA A 40 6.12 -18.72 -30.92
CA ALA A 40 5.28 -17.92 -30.02
C ALA A 40 5.66 -18.14 -28.55
N GLN A 41 6.83 -18.75 -28.30
CA GLN A 41 7.29 -19.18 -26.99
C GLN A 41 8.32 -18.20 -26.40
N CYS A 42 7.96 -17.52 -25.31
CA CYS A 42 8.87 -16.68 -24.53
C CYS A 42 10.13 -17.47 -24.15
N SER A 43 11.31 -16.88 -24.40
CA SER A 43 12.61 -17.53 -24.16
C SER A 43 12.80 -18.88 -24.89
N GLY A 44 12.07 -19.09 -26.00
CA GLY A 44 12.21 -20.22 -26.92
C GLY A 44 13.00 -19.89 -28.19
N LEU A 45 13.90 -18.90 -28.15
CA LEU A 45 14.78 -18.57 -29.27
C LEU A 45 15.95 -19.55 -29.33
N LYS A 46 16.56 -19.71 -30.50
CA LYS A 46 17.79 -20.50 -30.62
C LYS A 46 19.00 -19.79 -30.02
N VAL A 47 19.10 -18.50 -30.31
CA VAL A 47 20.21 -17.63 -29.90
C VAL A 47 19.70 -16.62 -28.90
N ALA A 48 20.25 -16.66 -27.68
CA ALA A 48 19.89 -15.73 -26.63
C ALA A 48 20.28 -14.28 -26.99
N GLY A 49 19.50 -13.30 -26.55
CA GLY A 49 19.73 -11.87 -26.74
C GLY A 49 19.36 -11.33 -28.13
N LYS A 50 18.91 -12.19 -29.05
CA LYS A 50 18.56 -11.77 -30.44
C LYS A 50 17.27 -10.94 -30.52
N LYS A 51 16.33 -11.20 -29.61
CA LYS A 51 15.05 -10.49 -29.46
C LYS A 51 14.88 -10.12 -28.00
N LYS A 52 13.98 -9.17 -27.75
CA LYS A 52 13.69 -8.61 -26.42
C LYS A 52 12.22 -8.75 -26.06
N LEU A 53 11.86 -8.41 -24.82
CA LEU A 53 10.50 -8.52 -24.32
C LEU A 53 9.48 -7.78 -25.20
N SER A 54 9.78 -6.57 -25.70
CA SER A 54 8.85 -5.89 -26.61
C SER A 54 8.57 -6.67 -27.89
N ASP A 55 9.58 -7.35 -28.44
CA ASP A 55 9.44 -8.12 -29.67
C ASP A 55 8.55 -9.34 -29.42
N PHE A 56 8.65 -9.95 -28.24
CA PHE A 56 7.74 -11.00 -27.80
C PHE A 56 6.30 -10.46 -27.69
N VAL A 57 6.10 -9.38 -26.92
CA VAL A 57 4.78 -8.77 -26.68
C VAL A 57 4.08 -8.39 -27.99
N GLU A 58 4.80 -7.77 -28.92
CA GLU A 58 4.27 -7.36 -30.22
C GLU A 58 4.12 -8.55 -31.18
N GLY A 59 5.10 -9.45 -31.22
CA GLY A 59 5.18 -10.53 -32.22
C GLY A 59 4.19 -11.67 -31.98
N VAL A 60 3.88 -12.02 -30.73
CA VAL A 60 3.02 -13.18 -30.42
C VAL A 60 1.53 -12.85 -30.32
N GLY A 61 1.15 -11.59 -30.47
CA GLY A 61 -0.26 -11.18 -30.46
C GLY A 61 -0.87 -11.12 -29.05
N LEU A 62 -0.10 -10.78 -28.01
CA LEU A 62 -0.63 -10.65 -26.64
C LEU A 62 -1.78 -9.62 -26.56
N LYS A 63 -1.69 -8.54 -27.34
CA LYS A 63 -2.73 -7.49 -27.42
C LYS A 63 -4.07 -8.02 -27.93
N ASP A 64 -4.04 -9.12 -28.69
CA ASP A 64 -5.22 -9.76 -29.25
C ASP A 64 -5.67 -10.97 -28.41
N ASN A 65 -5.20 -11.08 -27.16
CA ASN A 65 -5.45 -12.20 -26.25
C ASN A 65 -4.97 -13.57 -26.79
N GLU A 66 -3.90 -13.58 -27.57
CA GLU A 66 -3.32 -14.81 -28.10
C GLU A 66 -2.00 -15.21 -27.43
N ASN A 67 -1.67 -16.52 -27.52
CA ASN A 67 -0.42 -17.11 -27.02
C ASN A 67 -0.11 -16.82 -25.54
N TRP A 68 -1.14 -16.50 -24.77
CA TRP A 68 -1.07 -16.32 -23.32
C TRP A 68 -2.15 -17.14 -22.61
N PRO A 69 -1.86 -17.76 -21.45
CA PRO A 69 -0.55 -17.88 -20.78
C PRO A 69 0.34 -18.98 -21.40
N THR A 70 -0.17 -19.70 -22.40
CA THR A 70 0.50 -20.86 -23.02
C THR A 70 1.04 -20.47 -24.40
N GLY A 71 2.33 -20.70 -24.61
CA GLY A 71 2.99 -20.48 -25.89
C GLY A 71 2.84 -21.65 -26.86
N SER A 72 3.38 -21.47 -28.05
CA SER A 72 3.43 -22.50 -29.09
C SER A 72 4.74 -22.41 -29.87
N TYR A 73 5.15 -23.51 -30.48
CA TYR A 73 6.37 -23.62 -31.29
C TYR A 73 6.10 -24.37 -32.59
N TYR A 74 7.04 -24.33 -33.52
CA TYR A 74 6.91 -25.03 -34.80
C TYR A 74 7.51 -26.44 -34.68
N ASP A 75 6.68 -27.46 -34.88
CA ASP A 75 7.08 -28.86 -34.89
C ASP A 75 7.22 -29.34 -36.34
N SER A 76 8.45 -29.67 -36.72
CA SER A 76 8.82 -30.21 -38.03
C SER A 76 8.87 -31.74 -38.05
N SER A 77 8.83 -32.40 -36.89
CA SER A 77 9.08 -33.83 -36.72
C SER A 77 7.85 -34.71 -37.03
N GLY A 78 6.65 -34.12 -37.09
CA GLY A 78 5.38 -34.83 -37.30
C GLY A 78 4.42 -34.18 -38.30
N GLY A 79 4.97 -33.59 -39.36
CA GLY A 79 4.23 -32.80 -40.34
C GLY A 79 4.11 -31.33 -39.90
N ALA A 80 5.21 -30.59 -40.11
CA ALA A 80 5.30 -29.12 -40.18
C ALA A 80 4.04 -28.35 -39.70
N LYS A 81 3.89 -28.15 -38.39
CA LYS A 81 2.72 -27.45 -37.82
C LYS A 81 3.06 -26.71 -36.53
N ALA A 82 2.21 -25.74 -36.19
CA ALA A 82 2.26 -25.11 -34.88
C ALA A 82 1.75 -26.09 -33.81
N LYS A 83 2.58 -26.34 -32.79
CA LYS A 83 2.26 -27.19 -31.63
C LYS A 83 2.22 -26.34 -30.38
N LYS A 84 1.17 -26.50 -29.57
CA LYS A 84 1.09 -25.84 -28.25
C LYS A 84 2.15 -26.43 -27.34
N SER A 85 2.80 -25.55 -26.58
CA SER A 85 3.75 -25.95 -25.53
C SER A 85 2.97 -26.42 -24.29
N SER A 86 3.69 -26.75 -23.21
CA SER A 86 3.08 -27.12 -21.94
C SER A 86 2.18 -26.00 -21.41
N LEU A 87 1.18 -26.36 -20.61
CA LEU A 87 0.28 -25.41 -19.95
C LEU A 87 1.09 -24.31 -19.22
N ASN A 88 0.68 -23.06 -19.41
CA ASN A 88 1.30 -21.86 -18.82
C ASN A 88 2.78 -21.65 -19.17
N SER A 89 3.28 -22.27 -20.24
CA SER A 89 4.68 -22.17 -20.68
C SER A 89 5.20 -20.74 -20.82
N ASN A 90 4.44 -19.82 -21.42
CA ASN A 90 4.85 -18.41 -21.54
C ASN A 90 4.84 -17.70 -20.18
N ALA A 91 3.81 -17.90 -19.37
CA ALA A 91 3.74 -17.33 -18.02
C ALA A 91 4.90 -17.83 -17.14
N ASN A 92 5.20 -19.12 -17.18
CA ASN A 92 6.32 -19.74 -16.46
C ASN A 92 7.67 -19.21 -16.94
N ALA A 93 7.84 -19.02 -18.25
CA ALA A 93 9.06 -18.47 -18.82
C ALA A 93 9.26 -17.01 -18.41
N VAL A 94 8.23 -16.16 -18.52
CA VAL A 94 8.27 -14.76 -18.06
C VAL A 94 8.61 -14.71 -16.56
N ALA A 95 7.92 -15.49 -15.73
CA ALA A 95 8.16 -15.51 -14.29
C ALA A 95 9.61 -15.92 -13.96
N LYS A 96 10.13 -16.95 -14.63
CA LYS A 96 11.51 -17.40 -14.46
C LYS A 96 12.52 -16.33 -14.83
N ASP A 97 12.29 -15.59 -15.92
CA ASP A 97 13.15 -14.49 -16.32
C ASP A 97 13.08 -13.31 -15.35
N LEU A 98 11.90 -12.95 -14.84
CA LEU A 98 11.71 -11.91 -13.84
C LEU A 98 12.42 -12.23 -12.51
N VAL A 99 12.35 -13.49 -12.07
CA VAL A 99 13.04 -13.96 -10.84
C VAL A 99 14.56 -13.99 -11.04
N ALA A 100 15.06 -14.10 -12.26
CA ALA A 100 16.48 -14.06 -12.58
C ALA A 100 17.08 -12.65 -12.69
N LEU A 101 16.26 -11.59 -12.64
CA LEU A 101 16.75 -10.21 -12.63
C LEU A 101 17.54 -9.88 -11.35
N ASP A 102 18.38 -8.85 -11.42
CA ASP A 102 19.07 -8.34 -10.23
C ASP A 102 18.10 -7.62 -9.26
N ARG A 103 18.61 -7.25 -8.08
CA ARG A 103 17.78 -6.66 -7.03
C ARG A 103 17.15 -5.33 -7.46
N ASP A 104 17.91 -4.46 -8.12
CA ASP A 104 17.45 -3.13 -8.51
C ASP A 104 16.47 -3.21 -9.69
N GLU A 105 16.71 -4.12 -10.63
CA GLU A 105 15.81 -4.45 -11.72
C GLU A 105 14.49 -5.02 -11.23
N LYS A 106 14.52 -5.93 -10.24
CA LYS A 106 13.31 -6.44 -9.59
C LYS A 106 12.49 -5.33 -8.94
N ILE A 107 13.15 -4.39 -8.25
CA ILE A 107 12.48 -3.23 -7.65
C ILE A 107 11.81 -2.39 -8.74
N LYS A 108 12.49 -2.14 -9.86
CA LYS A 108 11.91 -1.40 -10.99
C LYS A 108 10.70 -2.12 -11.59
N VAL A 109 10.78 -3.43 -11.82
CA VAL A 109 9.64 -4.23 -12.31
C VAL A 109 8.50 -4.24 -11.30
N ALA A 110 8.77 -4.44 -10.01
CA ALA A 110 7.75 -4.41 -8.97
C ALA A 110 7.05 -3.04 -8.90
N GLY A 111 7.81 -1.94 -9.01
CA GLY A 111 7.24 -0.60 -9.09
C GLY A 111 6.39 -0.37 -10.35
N LEU A 112 6.80 -0.91 -11.51
CA LEU A 112 6.00 -0.86 -12.73
C LEU A 112 4.71 -1.70 -12.59
N LEU A 113 4.81 -2.91 -12.02
CA LEU A 113 3.64 -3.76 -11.77
C LEU A 113 2.67 -3.08 -10.80
N ALA A 114 3.16 -2.50 -9.71
CA ALA A 114 2.36 -1.71 -8.78
C ALA A 114 1.66 -0.52 -9.45
N LYS A 115 2.25 0.04 -10.52
CA LYS A 115 1.64 1.10 -11.34
C LYS A 115 0.70 0.60 -12.43
N THR A 116 0.71 -0.69 -12.77
CA THR A 116 -0.17 -1.26 -13.81
C THR A 116 -1.37 -1.99 -13.23
N ILE A 117 -1.38 -2.28 -11.93
CA ILE A 117 -2.56 -2.78 -11.25
C ILE A 117 -3.50 -1.58 -11.08
N GLU A 118 -4.50 -1.48 -11.95
CA GLU A 118 -5.58 -0.49 -11.83
C GLU A 118 -6.23 -0.60 -10.44
N GLY A 119 -6.45 0.54 -9.77
CA GLY A 119 -7.06 0.60 -8.44
C GLY A 119 -6.11 0.70 -7.24
N GLY A 120 -4.81 0.95 -7.45
CA GLY A 120 -3.87 1.24 -6.37
C GLY A 120 -4.01 2.69 -5.85
N GLU A 121 -4.79 2.88 -4.77
CA GLU A 121 -4.87 4.15 -4.02
C GLU A 121 -3.92 4.13 -2.82
N VAL A 122 -3.18 5.22 -2.59
CA VAL A 122 -2.29 5.35 -1.42
C VAL A 122 -2.67 6.55 -0.58
N VAL A 123 -2.69 6.36 0.74
CA VAL A 123 -2.86 7.40 1.74
C VAL A 123 -1.58 7.49 2.56
N GLU A 124 -0.89 8.63 2.50
CA GLU A 124 0.28 8.89 3.35
C GLU A 124 -0.17 9.42 4.71
N ILE A 125 -0.02 8.61 5.76
CA ILE A 125 -0.28 9.01 7.14
C ILE A 125 1.06 9.34 7.81
N ARG A 126 1.42 10.63 7.85
CA ARG A 126 2.68 11.09 8.47
C ARG A 126 2.60 11.13 10.00
N ALA A 127 1.50 11.62 10.54
CA ALA A 127 1.27 11.72 11.96
C ALA A 127 -0.22 11.79 12.26
N VAL A 128 -0.63 11.20 13.39
CA VAL A 128 -1.96 11.43 13.96
C VAL A 128 -1.83 12.51 15.03
N SER A 129 -2.36 13.70 14.76
CA SER A 129 -2.37 14.81 15.70
C SER A 129 -3.68 14.85 16.48
N SER A 130 -3.62 15.29 17.74
CA SER A 130 -4.80 15.39 18.62
C SER A 130 -4.69 16.65 19.46
N THR A 131 -5.61 17.58 19.22
CA THR A 131 -5.75 18.81 20.04
C THR A 131 -7.10 18.76 20.74
N SER A 132 -7.13 18.73 22.07
CA SER A 132 -8.38 18.65 22.83
C SER A 132 -8.68 19.92 23.60
N VAL A 133 -9.95 20.31 23.61
CA VAL A 133 -10.50 21.41 24.41
C VAL A 133 -11.54 20.82 25.36
N MET A 134 -11.32 20.93 26.66
CA MET A 134 -12.09 20.22 27.68
C MET A 134 -12.56 21.15 28.79
N VAL A 135 -13.82 21.02 29.19
CA VAL A 135 -14.38 21.61 30.41
C VAL A 135 -14.47 20.51 31.46
N ASN A 136 -13.89 20.72 32.65
CA ASN A 136 -13.86 19.74 33.73
C ASN A 136 -14.68 20.24 34.92
N ALA A 137 -15.56 19.39 35.44
CA ALA A 137 -16.18 19.54 36.75
C ALA A 137 -15.40 18.69 37.75
N CYS A 138 -14.90 19.32 38.81
CA CYS A 138 -14.05 18.68 39.82
C CYS A 138 -14.72 18.73 41.18
N TYR A 139 -14.48 17.69 41.97
CA TYR A 139 -14.88 17.60 43.36
C TYR A 139 -13.67 17.29 44.24
N ASP A 140 -13.47 18.13 45.24
CA ASP A 140 -12.42 17.97 46.24
C ASP A 140 -13.00 17.17 47.41
N LEU A 141 -12.45 15.98 47.64
CA LEU A 141 -12.82 15.10 48.74
C LEU A 141 -12.12 15.60 49.99
N LEU A 142 -12.81 16.41 50.79
CA LEU A 142 -12.28 16.91 52.06
C LEU A 142 -11.91 15.74 52.97
N SER A 143 -10.63 15.66 53.32
CA SER A 143 -10.12 14.73 54.32
C SER A 143 -9.78 15.54 55.57
N GLU A 144 -10.52 15.34 56.66
CA GLU A 144 -10.24 15.99 57.94
C GLU A 144 -8.84 15.58 58.43
N GLY A 145 -7.95 16.55 58.64
CA GLY A 145 -6.69 16.35 59.36
C GLY A 145 -5.42 16.12 58.52
N LEU A 146 -5.47 16.10 57.18
CA LEU A 146 -4.28 16.06 56.32
C LEU A 146 -4.21 17.30 55.40
N GLY A 147 -3.04 17.90 55.25
CA GLY A 147 -2.78 18.97 54.25
C GLY A 147 -2.85 18.51 52.78
N VAL A 148 -3.41 17.31 52.54
CA VAL A 148 -3.58 16.67 51.24
C VAL A 148 -5.07 16.42 51.01
N VAL A 149 -5.60 16.96 49.91
CA VAL A 149 -6.99 16.85 49.50
C VAL A 149 -7.07 16.00 48.24
N PRO A 150 -7.61 14.78 48.31
CA PRO A 150 -7.90 14.00 47.11
C PRO A 150 -8.93 14.73 46.23
N TYR A 151 -8.76 14.66 44.91
CA TYR A 151 -9.71 15.24 43.96
C TYR A 151 -10.06 14.25 42.86
N ALA A 152 -11.28 14.39 42.34
CA ALA A 152 -11.74 13.70 41.15
C ALA A 152 -12.42 14.70 40.21
N CYS A 153 -12.19 14.56 38.91
CA CYS A 153 -12.84 15.37 37.89
C CYS A 153 -13.44 14.51 36.78
N VAL A 154 -14.57 14.97 36.25
CA VAL A 154 -15.13 14.52 34.99
C VAL A 154 -15.15 15.71 34.03
N GLY A 155 -14.62 15.50 32.83
CA GLY A 155 -14.58 16.53 31.79
C GLY A 155 -15.19 16.07 30.50
N LEU A 156 -15.85 16.99 29.82
CA LEU A 156 -16.45 16.83 28.50
C LEU A 156 -15.90 17.90 27.57
N GLY A 157 -15.75 17.58 26.30
CA GLY A 157 -15.18 18.51 25.34
C GLY A 157 -15.08 17.97 23.93
N GLY A 158 -14.30 18.67 23.11
CA GLY A 158 -14.01 18.30 21.74
C GLY A 158 -12.54 17.90 21.58
N ASN A 159 -12.28 16.93 20.73
CA ASN A 159 -10.96 16.57 20.26
C ASN A 159 -10.89 16.75 18.74
N PHE A 160 -9.92 17.52 18.30
CA PHE A 160 -9.60 17.78 16.90
C PHE A 160 -8.52 16.79 16.49
N VAL A 161 -8.90 15.77 15.73
CA VAL A 161 -7.99 14.70 15.29
C VAL A 161 -7.58 14.97 13.84
N GLY A 162 -6.27 15.14 13.63
CA GLY A 162 -5.69 15.25 12.28
C GLY A 162 -5.04 13.93 11.89
N VAL A 163 -5.52 13.29 10.82
CA VAL A 163 -4.98 11.99 10.33
C VAL A 163 -4.06 12.20 9.13
N VAL A 164 -4.35 13.20 8.30
CA VAL A 164 -3.58 13.60 7.13
C VAL A 164 -3.35 15.12 7.18
N ASP A 165 -2.25 15.60 6.62
CA ASP A 165 -1.92 17.03 6.58
C ASP A 165 -3.11 17.85 6.04
N GLY A 166 -3.59 18.79 6.87
CA GLY A 166 -4.69 19.71 6.51
C GLY A 166 -6.12 19.21 6.77
N HIS A 167 -6.35 17.96 7.16
CA HIS A 167 -7.69 17.43 7.45
C HIS A 167 -7.88 17.19 8.95
N ILE A 168 -8.77 17.98 9.57
CA ILE A 168 -9.07 17.92 11.00
C ILE A 168 -10.53 17.52 11.18
N THR A 169 -10.75 16.38 11.85
CA THR A 169 -12.10 15.91 12.18
C THR A 169 -12.41 16.20 13.65
N PRO A 170 -13.39 17.06 13.96
CA PRO A 170 -13.81 17.30 15.34
C PRO A 170 -14.64 16.11 15.84
N LYS A 171 -14.26 15.56 16.99
CA LYS A 171 -15.00 14.50 17.70
C LYS A 171 -15.26 14.90 19.13
N LEU A 172 -16.34 14.39 19.72
CA LEU A 172 -16.59 14.56 21.15
C LEU A 172 -15.58 13.73 21.95
N ALA A 173 -15.19 14.20 23.14
CA ALA A 173 -14.30 13.47 24.02
C ALA A 173 -14.72 13.66 25.47
N TYR A 174 -14.39 12.67 26.30
CA TYR A 174 -14.48 12.79 27.75
C TYR A 174 -13.12 12.52 28.40
N ARG A 175 -12.92 13.13 29.57
CA ARG A 175 -11.71 12.97 30.37
C ARG A 175 -12.08 12.72 31.82
N LEU A 176 -11.53 11.68 32.41
CA LEU A 176 -11.62 11.40 33.83
C LEU A 176 -10.28 11.73 34.45
N LYS A 177 -10.26 12.45 35.57
CA LYS A 177 -9.05 12.81 36.30
C LYS A 177 -9.20 12.42 37.76
N ALA A 178 -8.13 11.96 38.37
CA ALA A 178 -8.07 11.74 39.81
C ALA A 178 -6.66 12.00 40.31
N GLY A 179 -6.54 12.61 41.48
CA GLY A 179 -5.24 12.97 42.03
C GLY A 179 -5.30 13.48 43.45
N LEU A 180 -4.19 14.05 43.88
CA LEU A 180 -4.00 14.64 45.20
C LEU A 180 -3.60 16.09 45.03
N SER A 181 -4.17 16.96 45.86
CA SER A 181 -3.84 18.38 45.95
C SER A 181 -3.25 18.68 47.33
N TYR A 182 -2.05 19.25 47.39
CA TYR A 182 -1.39 19.69 48.61
C TYR A 182 -1.55 21.20 48.76
N GLN A 183 -2.10 21.64 49.90
CA GLN A 183 -2.23 23.07 50.19
C GLN A 183 -0.88 23.63 50.66
N LEU A 184 -0.30 24.54 49.87
CA LEU A 184 0.93 25.27 50.22
C LEU A 184 0.60 26.52 51.06
N SER A 185 -0.46 27.22 50.67
CA SER A 185 -1.08 28.34 51.40
C SER A 185 -2.60 28.30 51.17
N PRO A 186 -3.41 29.11 51.89
CA PRO A 186 -4.86 29.18 51.66
C PRO A 186 -5.24 29.53 50.20
N GLU A 187 -4.37 30.24 49.49
CA GLU A 187 -4.56 30.70 48.10
C GLU A 187 -3.84 29.83 47.08
N ILE A 188 -2.85 29.01 47.48
CA ILE A 188 -1.97 28.27 46.57
C ILE A 188 -1.98 26.79 46.93
N SER A 189 -2.29 25.95 45.94
CA SER A 189 -2.21 24.49 46.07
C SER A 189 -1.44 23.87 44.92
N ALA A 190 -0.62 22.86 45.21
CA ALA A 190 0.05 22.06 44.20
C ALA A 190 -0.70 20.74 44.03
N PHE A 191 -0.93 20.28 42.80
CA PHE A 191 -1.63 19.04 42.54
C PHE A 191 -0.80 18.09 41.67
N ALA A 192 -1.02 16.80 41.86
CA ALA A 192 -0.52 15.74 41.00
C ALA A 192 -1.60 14.68 40.84
N GLY A 193 -1.79 14.19 39.62
CA GLY A 193 -2.85 13.25 39.31
C GLY A 193 -2.64 12.47 38.03
N GLY A 194 -3.50 11.48 37.84
CA GLY A 194 -3.63 10.76 36.59
C GLY A 194 -4.91 11.16 35.87
N PHE A 195 -4.91 10.99 34.56
CA PHE A 195 -6.11 11.15 33.76
C PHE A 195 -6.26 10.05 32.73
N TYR A 196 -7.51 9.73 32.40
CA TYR A 196 -7.92 8.93 31.25
C TYR A 196 -8.67 9.84 30.29
N HIS A 197 -8.25 9.89 29.04
CA HIS A 197 -8.93 10.64 27.98
C HIS A 197 -9.40 9.67 26.90
N ARG A 198 -10.65 9.84 26.45
CA ARG A 198 -11.23 9.03 25.38
C ARG A 198 -12.01 9.90 24.41
N VAL A 199 -11.75 9.69 23.12
CA VAL A 199 -12.54 10.23 22.03
C VAL A 199 -13.76 9.34 21.81
N VAL A 200 -14.93 9.96 21.77
CA VAL A 200 -16.22 9.32 21.56
C VAL A 200 -16.56 9.38 20.07
N GLY A 201 -17.02 8.25 19.54
CA GLY A 201 -17.42 8.09 18.16
C GLY A 201 -17.22 6.65 17.69
N ASP A 202 -17.65 6.39 16.48
CA ASP A 202 -17.47 5.13 15.73
C ASP A 202 -16.00 4.86 15.31
N GLY A 203 -15.09 5.80 15.60
CA GLY A 203 -13.70 5.72 15.17
C GLY A 203 -13.50 5.95 13.67
N VAL A 204 -14.56 6.31 12.93
CA VAL A 204 -14.52 6.50 11.48
C VAL A 204 -14.06 7.92 11.16
N TYR A 205 -13.06 8.04 10.30
CA TYR A 205 -12.56 9.29 9.76
C TYR A 205 -12.69 9.19 8.24
N ASP A 206 -13.75 9.80 7.74
CA ASP A 206 -14.07 9.85 6.31
C ASP A 206 -13.30 11.00 5.62
N ASP A 207 -13.33 10.98 4.29
CA ASP A 207 -12.79 12.04 3.44
C ASP A 207 -11.29 12.31 3.62
N LEU A 208 -10.51 11.25 3.92
CA LEU A 208 -9.06 11.35 3.92
C LEU A 208 -8.55 11.41 2.49
N PRO A 209 -7.76 12.44 2.10
CA PRO A 209 -7.33 12.60 0.73
C PRO A 209 -6.42 11.45 0.32
N ALA A 210 -6.86 10.67 -0.67
CA ALA A 210 -6.06 9.60 -1.25
C ALA A 210 -5.28 10.15 -2.44
N GLN A 211 -3.98 9.85 -2.51
CA GLN A 211 -3.19 10.11 -3.71
C GLN A 211 -3.29 8.90 -4.64
N ARG A 212 -3.61 9.19 -5.89
CA ARG A 212 -3.58 8.19 -6.97
C ARG A 212 -2.12 7.92 -7.32
N LEU A 213 -1.68 6.67 -7.22
CA LEU A 213 -0.35 6.28 -7.71
C LEU A 213 -0.29 6.21 -9.24
N VAL A 214 -1.45 6.18 -9.90
CA VAL A 214 -1.62 5.96 -11.36
C VAL A 214 -2.86 6.72 -11.84
N ASP A 215 -2.79 7.31 -13.04
CA ASP A 215 -3.97 7.83 -13.72
C ASP A 215 -4.90 6.67 -14.12
N ASP A 216 -6.11 6.67 -13.57
CA ASP A 216 -7.14 5.67 -13.90
C ASP A 216 -7.78 5.99 -15.25
N THR A 217 -7.63 5.09 -16.22
CA THR A 217 -8.30 5.12 -17.52
C THR A 217 -9.70 4.48 -17.50
N SER A 218 -10.20 4.05 -16.33
CA SER A 218 -11.54 3.49 -16.17
C SER A 218 -12.65 4.53 -16.44
N PRO A 219 -13.85 4.10 -16.86
CA PRO A 219 -15.00 4.98 -17.04
C PRO A 219 -15.28 5.76 -15.75
N ALA A 220 -15.40 7.08 -15.85
CA ALA A 220 -15.66 7.99 -14.73
C ALA A 220 -16.78 7.46 -13.82
N GLY A 221 -16.50 7.34 -12.52
CA GLY A 221 -17.51 7.01 -11.49
C GLY A 221 -17.20 5.82 -10.58
N ARG A 222 -16.01 5.19 -10.66
CA ARG A 222 -15.61 4.08 -9.75
C ARG A 222 -14.54 4.42 -8.72
N THR A 223 -13.84 5.55 -8.85
CA THR A 223 -12.76 5.95 -7.95
C THR A 223 -13.32 6.76 -6.78
N LYS A 224 -13.02 6.36 -5.54
CA LYS A 224 -13.23 7.22 -4.38
C LYS A 224 -11.95 8.01 -4.17
N ASP A 225 -11.97 9.30 -4.43
CA ASP A 225 -10.83 10.19 -4.14
C ASP A 225 -10.56 10.35 -2.63
N THR A 226 -11.31 9.60 -1.81
CA THR A 226 -11.29 9.63 -0.38
C THR A 226 -11.18 8.23 0.22
N ALA A 227 -10.30 8.11 1.21
CA ALA A 227 -10.16 6.93 2.02
C ALA A 227 -10.89 7.10 3.36
N ILE A 228 -11.21 5.96 3.97
CA ILE A 228 -11.82 5.89 5.30
C ILE A 228 -10.81 5.25 6.24
N ALA A 229 -10.44 5.92 7.32
CA ALA A 229 -9.68 5.30 8.41
C ALA A 229 -10.63 4.97 9.58
N ASN A 230 -10.44 3.80 10.17
CA ASN A 230 -11.17 3.41 11.37
C ASN A 230 -10.19 3.14 12.53
N PHE A 231 -10.18 4.02 13.52
CA PHE A 231 -9.44 3.80 14.75
C PHE A 231 -10.08 4.53 15.94
N SER A 232 -9.94 3.95 17.13
CA SER A 232 -10.36 4.59 18.38
C SER A 232 -9.17 5.23 19.08
N MET A 233 -9.37 6.41 19.68
CA MET A 233 -8.33 7.11 20.43
C MET A 233 -8.69 7.15 21.91
N ALA A 234 -7.86 6.52 22.73
CA ALA A 234 -7.88 6.67 24.17
C ALA A 234 -6.45 6.64 24.70
N TYR A 235 -6.15 7.46 25.69
CA TYR A 235 -4.82 7.51 26.31
C TYR A 235 -4.92 7.89 27.78
N VAL A 236 -3.93 7.45 28.54
CA VAL A 236 -3.73 7.80 29.95
C VAL A 236 -2.51 8.70 30.06
N GLY A 237 -2.49 9.58 31.06
CA GLY A 237 -1.33 10.40 31.34
C GLY A 237 -1.30 10.89 32.78
N GLY A 238 -0.13 11.39 33.17
CA GLY A 238 0.05 12.11 34.43
C GLY A 238 -0.07 13.62 34.21
N GLU A 239 -0.56 14.33 35.22
CA GLU A 239 -0.56 15.78 35.30
C GLU A 239 -0.02 16.24 36.65
N PHE A 240 0.68 17.37 36.66
CA PHE A 240 1.07 18.08 37.87
C PHE A 240 0.98 19.58 37.61
N GLY A 241 0.70 20.36 38.64
CA GLY A 241 0.56 21.81 38.48
C GLY A 241 0.29 22.54 39.79
N VAL A 242 0.04 23.84 39.67
CA VAL A 242 -0.27 24.74 40.78
C VAL A 242 -1.60 25.43 40.49
N ARG A 243 -2.49 25.51 41.48
CA ARG A 243 -3.77 26.20 41.45
C ARG A 243 -3.71 27.40 42.38
N PHE A 244 -4.13 28.54 41.83
CA PHE A 244 -4.27 29.81 42.56
C PHE A 244 -5.76 30.09 42.76
N ALA A 245 -6.17 30.34 44.00
CA ALA A 245 -7.47 30.84 44.37
C ALA A 245 -7.30 32.30 44.82
N PHE A 246 -7.97 33.23 44.16
CA PHE A 246 -7.95 34.67 44.44
C PHE A 246 -9.36 35.16 44.77
#